data_AF-A0A0K9GG70-F1
#
_entry.id   AF-A0A0K9GG70-F1
#
_cell.length_a   1.000
_cell.length_b   1.000
_cell.length_c   1.000
_cell.angle_alpha   90.00
_cell.angle_beta   90.00
_cell.angle_gamma   90.00
#
_symmetry.space_group_name_H-M   'P 1'
#
loop_
_entity.id
_entity.type
_entity.pdbx_description
1 polymer ?
#
loop_
_entity_poly.entity_id
_entity_poly.type
_entity_poly.pdbx_seq_one_letter_code
_entity_poly.pdbx_strand_id
1 'polypeptide(L)' 'MAFLYRFEVCLEEKDVIAVITAANDEEAFQHLDVELEKFYLQLPKIVDVTLREKKRIGKNAGFILDDDERGW' A
#
# COMPACT_ATOMS: atom_id res chain seq x y z
N MET A 1 -13.77 8.48 9.26
CA MET A 1 -14.12 7.22 8.59
C MET A 1 -12.86 6.74 7.90
N ALA A 2 -12.51 5.46 7.98
CA ALA A 2 -11.23 4.98 7.48
C ALA A 2 -11.42 3.98 6.33
N PHE A 3 -10.38 3.86 5.52
CA PHE A 3 -10.26 2.92 4.43
C PHE A 3 -8.94 2.15 4.57
N LEU A 4 -8.93 0.94 4.04
CA LEU A 4 -7.76 0.11 3.85
C LEU A 4 -7.37 0.17 2.38
N TYR A 5 -6.11 0.45 2.13
CA TYR A 5 -5.52 0.63 0.81
C TYR A 5 -4.52 -0.48 0.56
N ARG A 6 -4.56 -1.09 -0.63
CA ARG A 6 -3.48 -1.94 -1.15
C ARG A 6 -2.78 -1.18 -2.27
N PHE A 7 -1.51 -0.88 -2.04
CA PHE A 7 -0.61 -0.35 -3.05
C PHE A 7 0.31 -1.46 -3.55
N GLU A 8 0.53 -1.48 -4.84
CA GLU A 8 1.72 -2.09 -5.42
C GLU A 8 2.75 -0.99 -5.66
N VAL A 9 3.93 -1.17 -5.09
CA VAL A 9 5.05 -0.25 -5.23
C VAL A 9 6.09 -0.97 -6.06
N CYS A 10 6.29 -0.49 -7.29
CA CYS A 10 7.29 -1.01 -8.20
C CYS A 10 8.62 -0.32 -7.90
N LEU A 11 9.59 -1.09 -7.42
CA LEU A 11 10.97 -0.64 -7.21
C LEU A 11 11.84 -1.15 -8.37
N GLU A 12 13.03 -0.58 -8.56
CA GLU A 12 13.92 -1.01 -9.64
C GLU A 12 14.29 -2.51 -9.59
N GLU A 13 14.35 -3.11 -8.39
CA GLU A 13 14.77 -4.51 -8.21
C GLU A 13 13.62 -5.49 -8.01
N LYS A 14 12.47 -5.02 -7.51
CA LYS A 14 11.33 -5.86 -7.11
C LYS A 14 10.07 -5.03 -6.90
N ASP A 15 8.94 -5.70 -6.91
CA ASP A 15 7.67 -5.11 -6.48
C ASP A 15 7.39 -5.46 -5.02
N VAL A 16 6.75 -4.53 -4.30
CA VAL A 16 6.30 -4.77 -2.94
C VAL A 16 4.86 -4.34 -2.75
N ILE A 17 4.13 -5.09 -1.93
CA ILE A 17 2.76 -4.76 -1.56
C ILE A 17 2.79 -3.98 -0.25
N ALA A 18 2.18 -2.80 -0.25
CA ALA A 18 1.99 -2.00 0.96
C ALA A 18 0.50 -1.90 1.29
N VAL A 19 0.16 -2.17 2.55
CA VAL A 19 -1.21 -2.11 3.05
C VAL A 19 -1.32 -0.99 4.07
N ILE A 20 -2.12 0.03 3.75
CA ILE A 20 -2.17 1.29 4.50
C ILE A 20 -3.60 1.56 4.96
N THR A 21 -3.78 2.04 6.20
CA THR A 21 -5.06 2.58 6.67
C THR A 21 -5.04 4.09 6.71
N ALA A 22 -6.01 4.74 6.08
CA ALA A 22 -6.11 6.21 6.06
C ALA A 22 -7.56 6.70 5.96
N ALA A 23 -7.81 7.98 6.24
CA ALA A 23 -9.17 8.53 6.12
C ALA A 23 -9.56 8.88 4.69
N ASN A 24 -8.58 9.13 3.83
CA ASN A 24 -8.73 9.50 2.42
C ASN A 24 -7.47 9.14 1.62
N ASP A 25 -7.51 9.37 0.31
CA ASP A 25 -6.48 8.90 -0.62
C ASP A 25 -5.17 9.67 -0.45
N GLU A 26 -5.24 10.99 -0.21
CA GLU A 26 -4.07 11.83 0.02
C GLU A 26 -3.29 11.39 1.26
N GLU A 27 -3.99 11.17 2.37
CA GLU A 27 -3.39 10.63 3.60
C GLU A 27 -2.79 9.23 3.38
N ALA A 28 -3.38 8.40 2.52
CA ALA A 28 -2.88 7.06 2.23
C ALA A 28 -1.53 7.10 1.50
N PHE A 29 -1.40 7.98 0.49
CA PHE A 29 -0.13 8.18 -0.23
C PHE A 29 0.94 8.78 0.68
N GLN A 30 0.61 9.81 1.46
CA GLN A 30 1.55 10.39 2.42
C GLN A 30 2.03 9.37 3.46
N HIS A 31 1.11 8.53 3.94
CA HIS A 31 1.47 7.51 4.93
C HIS A 31 2.29 6.36 4.32
N LEU A 32 2.04 6.01 3.05
CA LEU A 32 2.86 5.06 2.30
C LEU A 32 4.32 5.49 2.25
N ASP A 33 4.59 6.76 1.91
CA ASP A 33 5.97 7.28 1.85
C ASP A 33 6.68 7.13 3.20
N VAL A 34 6.00 7.50 4.29
CA VAL A 34 6.52 7.36 5.65
C VAL A 34 6.83 5.90 6.01
N GLU A 35 5.97 4.96 5.63
CA GLU A 35 6.21 3.54 5.91
C GLU A 35 7.35 2.95 5.06
N LEU A 36 7.51 3.38 3.80
CA LEU A 36 8.64 3.00 2.97
C LEU A 36 9.96 3.52 3.54
N GLU A 37 10.00 4.77 4.00
CA GLU A 37 11.19 5.37 4.65
C GLU A 37 11.55 4.67 5.96
N LYS A 38 10.58 4.19 6.73
CA LYS A 38 10.83 3.43 7.97
C LYS A 38 11.35 2.02 7.69
N PHE A 39 10.82 1.37 6.66
CA PHE A 39 11.17 -0.01 6.34
C PHE A 39 12.56 -0.12 5.70
N TYR A 40 12.90 0.82 4.80
CA TYR A 40 14.16 0.82 4.08
C TYR A 40 15.17 1.78 4.70
N LEU A 41 16.32 1.25 5.12
CA LEU A 41 17.44 2.07 5.62
C LEU A 41 17.92 3.10 4.58
N GLN A 42 17.94 2.69 3.32
CA GLN A 42 18.11 3.56 2.16
C GLN A 42 16.92 3.31 1.25
N LEU A 43 16.10 4.35 1.03
CA LEU A 43 14.93 4.24 0.19
C LEU A 43 15.34 3.81 -1.23
N PRO A 44 14.89 2.64 -1.71
CA PRO A 44 15.14 2.21 -3.08
C PRO A 44 14.45 3.15 -4.06
N LYS A 45 14.93 3.18 -5.30
CA LYS A 45 14.30 4.01 -6.33
C LYS A 45 12.93 3.43 -6.68
N ILE A 46 11.90 4.21 -6.36
CA ILE A 46 10.50 3.92 -6.69
C ILE A 46 10.30 4.29 -8.16
N VAL A 47 9.85 3.32 -8.95
CA VAL A 47 9.54 3.48 -10.38
C VAL A 47 8.09 3.89 -10.56
N ASP A 48 7.18 3.23 -9.84
CA ASP A 48 5.75 3.50 -9.90
C ASP A 48 5.04 3.09 -8.59
N VAL A 49 3.89 3.71 -8.33
CA VAL A 49 3.00 3.35 -7.23
C VAL A 49 1.58 3.24 -7.77
N THR A 50 1.04 2.03 -7.76
CA THR A 50 -0.32 1.74 -8.22
C THR A 50 -1.24 1.44 -7.04
N LEU A 51 -2.31 2.21 -6.90
CA LEU A 51 -3.41 1.87 -5.99
C LEU A 51 -4.23 0.72 -6.60
N ARG A 52 -4.08 -0.49 -6.05
CA ARG A 52 -4.80 -1.68 -6.50
C ARG A 52 -6.17 -1.82 -5.88
N GLU A 53 -6.31 -1.47 -4.61
CA GLU A 53 -7.57 -1.65 -3.89
C GLU A 53 -7.79 -0.59 -2.82
N LYS A 54 -9.04 -0.15 -2.68
CA LYS A 54 -9.53 0.68 -1.57
C LYS A 54 -10.80 0.09 -1.00
N LYS A 55 -10.76 -0.36 0.25
CA LYS A 55 -11.90 -0.92 0.99
C LYS A 55 -12.27 -0.04 2.18
N ARG A 56 -13.55 0.30 2.32
CA ARG A 56 -14.04 1.00 3.53
C ARG A 56 -13.97 0.04 4.73
N ILE A 57 -13.35 0.47 5.83
CA ILE A 57 -13.26 -0.35 7.04
C ILE A 57 -14.28 0.10 8.11
N GLY A 58 -14.86 -0.89 8.79
CA GLY A 58 -15.82 -0.71 9.88
C GLY A 58 -15.22 -1.07 11.24
N LYS A 59 -16.07 -1.46 12.20
CA LYS A 59 -15.63 -1.85 13.56
C LYS A 59 -14.69 -3.06 13.57
N ASN A 60 -14.93 -4.02 12.67
CA ASN A 60 -14.06 -5.16 12.42
C ASN A 60 -13.63 -5.11 10.95
N ALA A 61 -12.35 -5.33 10.69
CA ALA A 61 -11.80 -5.40 9.35
C ALA A 61 -10.72 -6.49 9.30
N GLY A 62 -10.55 -7.09 8.13
CA GLY A 62 -9.53 -8.09 7.85
C GLY A 62 -9.13 -7.97 6.39
N PHE A 63 -7.93 -8.44 6.08
CA PHE A 63 -7.35 -8.33 4.76
C PHE A 63 -6.58 -9.60 4.45
N ILE A 64 -6.82 -10.17 3.27
CA ILE A 64 -6.12 -11.35 2.79
C ILE A 64 -5.18 -10.87 1.70
N LEU A 65 -3.91 -11.23 1.84
CA LEU A 65 -2.89 -11.09 0.82
C LEU A 65 -2.63 -12.48 0.24
N ASP A 66 -2.96 -12.65 -1.03
CA ASP A 66 -2.64 -13.86 -1.78
C ASP A 66 -1.64 -13.50 -2.89
N ASP A 67 -0.52 -14.22 -2.92
CA ASP A 67 0.58 -14.01 -3.87
C ASP A 67 0.16 -14.44 -5.30
N ASP A 68 -0.85 -15.32 -5.41
CA ASP A 68 -1.41 -15.79 -6.68
C ASP A 68 -2.55 -14.87 -7.18
N GLU A 69 -2.94 -13.83 -6.42
CA GLU A 69 -3.92 -12.84 -6.86
C GLU A 69 -3.29 -11.87 -7.88
N ARG A 70 -2.91 -12.40 -9.05
CA ARG A 70 -2.69 -11.60 -10.25
C ARG A 70 -4.03 -11.02 -10.63
N GLY A 71 -4.27 -9.79 -10.19
CA GLY A 71 -5.41 -8.98 -10.61
C GLY A 71 -5.58 -9.09 -12.12
N TRP A 72 -6.68 -9.70 -12.52
CA TRP A 72 -7.14 -9.87 -13.89
C TRP A 72 -7.53 -8.52 -14.48
#